data_AF-S8DUQ1-F1
#
_entry.id   AF-S8DUQ1-F1
#
_cell.length_a   1.000
_cell.length_b   1.000
_cell.length_c   1.000
_cell.angle_alpha   90.00
_cell.angle_beta   90.00
_cell.angle_gamma   90.00
#
_symmetry.space_group_name_H-M   'P 1'
#
loop_
_entity.id
_entity.type
_entity.pdbx_description
1 polymer ?
#
loop_
_entity_poly.entity_id
_entity_poly.type
_entity_poly.pdbx_seq_one_letter_code
_entity_poly.pdbx_strand_id
1 'polypeptide(L)'
;WTSPCRGLDVAVPPSIDRTALRARDPPRVYFPHEGLQPPPKLKSPAARVPPELKYSEFKLIRKQLNALKNKCVKQEKKKSYSTFEVLSSHAWRCLAKARDLPDDQLSTLYIA
;
A
#
# COMPACT_ATOMS: atom_id res chain seq x y z
N TRP A 1 -17.16 9.15 -16.30
CA TRP A 1 -18.12 10.25 -16.09
C TRP A 1 -17.71 11.54 -16.76
N THR A 2 -16.50 12.09 -16.50
CA THR A 2 -16.07 13.37 -17.10
C THR A 2 -16.15 13.41 -18.64
N SER A 3 -15.82 12.32 -19.35
CA SER A 3 -15.95 12.26 -20.82
C SER A 3 -17.41 12.31 -21.30
N PRO A 4 -18.33 11.42 -20.85
CA PRO A 4 -19.75 11.54 -21.17
C PRO A 4 -20.38 12.90 -20.85
N CYS A 5 -20.02 13.51 -19.72
CA CYS A 5 -20.53 14.85 -19.37
C CYS A 5 -20.05 15.96 -20.32
N ARG A 6 -18.99 15.73 -21.10
CA ARG A 6 -18.49 16.64 -22.14
C ARG A 6 -18.98 16.27 -23.54
N GLY A 7 -19.93 15.33 -23.66
CA GLY A 7 -20.42 14.81 -24.94
C GLY A 7 -19.42 13.92 -25.67
N LEU A 8 -18.39 13.41 -24.97
CA LEU A 8 -17.43 12.47 -25.51
C LEU A 8 -17.84 11.04 -25.18
N ASP A 9 -17.62 10.13 -26.12
CA ASP A 9 -17.86 8.71 -25.91
C ASP A 9 -16.95 8.10 -24.82
N VAL A 10 -17.38 6.97 -24.28
CA VAL A 10 -16.60 6.18 -23.33
C VAL A 10 -15.42 5.54 -24.07
N ALA A 11 -14.21 6.04 -23.80
CA ALA A 11 -12.99 5.61 -24.49
C ALA A 11 -12.68 4.11 -24.33
N VAL A 12 -12.97 3.54 -23.17
CA VAL A 12 -12.83 2.10 -22.90
C VAL A 12 -14.14 1.59 -22.32
N PRO A 13 -14.94 0.84 -23.10
CA PRO A 13 -16.18 0.27 -22.61
C PRO A 13 -15.93 -0.68 -21.42
N PRO A 14 -16.82 -0.67 -20.41
CA PRO A 14 -16.67 -1.58 -19.28
C PRO A 14 -16.96 -3.02 -19.69
N SER A 15 -16.15 -3.96 -19.22
CA SER A 15 -16.53 -5.38 -19.20
C SER A 15 -17.35 -5.66 -17.94
N ILE A 16 -18.61 -6.06 -18.13
CA ILE A 16 -19.53 -6.39 -17.03
C ILE A 16 -19.46 -7.88 -16.70
N ASP A 17 -19.00 -8.72 -17.64
CA ASP A 17 -18.84 -10.14 -17.42
C ASP A 17 -17.64 -10.42 -16.50
N ARG A 18 -17.93 -10.94 -15.31
CA ARG A 18 -16.94 -11.32 -14.28
C ARG A 18 -16.59 -12.80 -14.30
N THR A 19 -17.13 -13.59 -15.23
CA THR A 19 -16.86 -15.04 -15.32
C THR A 19 -15.37 -15.34 -15.50
N ALA A 20 -14.62 -14.45 -16.14
CA ALA A 20 -13.16 -14.53 -16.25
C ALA A 20 -12.42 -14.54 -14.89
N LEU A 21 -13.05 -14.03 -13.83
CA LEU A 21 -12.52 -14.02 -12.46
C LEU A 21 -13.05 -15.18 -11.60
N ARG A 22 -13.84 -16.09 -12.17
CA ARG A 22 -14.40 -17.23 -11.42
C ARG A 22 -13.28 -18.14 -10.92
N ALA A 23 -13.44 -18.64 -9.70
CA ALA A 23 -12.54 -19.66 -9.16
C ALA A 23 -12.54 -20.92 -10.04
N ARG A 24 -11.43 -21.66 -10.00
CA ARG A 24 -11.35 -22.99 -10.62
C ARG A 24 -12.31 -23.96 -9.93
N ASP A 25 -12.66 -25.03 -10.64
CA ASP A 25 -13.47 -26.12 -10.12
C ASP A 25 -12.72 -27.47 -10.28
N PRO A 26 -12.27 -28.12 -9.19
CA PRO A 26 -12.37 -27.66 -7.80
C PRO A 26 -11.44 -26.46 -7.53
N PRO A 27 -11.73 -25.64 -6.50
CA PRO A 27 -10.84 -24.56 -6.08
C PRO A 27 -9.45 -25.09 -5.71
N ARG A 28 -8.39 -24.40 -6.13
CA ARG A 28 -6.99 -24.74 -5.80
C ARG A 28 -6.31 -23.57 -5.11
N VAL A 29 -6.00 -23.73 -3.82
CA VAL A 29 -5.27 -22.75 -3.01
C VAL A 29 -3.83 -23.22 -2.86
N TYR A 30 -2.87 -22.41 -3.32
CA TYR A 30 -1.44 -22.78 -3.31
C TYR A 30 -0.66 -22.19 -2.15
N PHE A 31 -1.14 -21.11 -1.56
CA PHE A 31 -0.48 -20.41 -0.46
C PHE A 31 -1.50 -19.83 0.50
N PRO A 32 -1.14 -19.65 1.79
CA PRO A 32 -1.96 -18.89 2.72
C PRO A 32 -2.11 -17.46 2.21
N HIS A 33 -3.35 -17.00 2.07
CA HIS A 33 -3.63 -15.63 1.65
C HIS A 33 -3.55 -14.70 2.86
N GLU A 34 -2.35 -14.21 3.21
CA GLU A 34 -2.12 -13.34 4.37
C GLU A 34 -3.02 -12.10 4.38
N GLY A 35 -3.32 -11.52 3.20
CA GLY A 35 -4.23 -10.38 3.07
C GLY A 35 -5.71 -10.68 3.34
N LEU A 36 -6.09 -11.96 3.46
CA LEU A 36 -7.43 -12.40 3.88
C LEU A 36 -7.46 -12.85 5.35
N GLN A 37 -6.29 -12.91 6.02
CA GLN A 37 -6.21 -13.22 7.43
C GLN A 37 -6.45 -11.97 8.27
N PRO A 38 -6.93 -12.12 9.53
CA PRO A 38 -7.02 -11.00 10.45
C PRO A 38 -5.66 -10.30 10.62
N PRO A 39 -5.62 -8.98 10.79
CA PRO A 39 -4.38 -8.25 10.96
C PRO A 39 -3.62 -8.73 12.22
N PRO A 40 -2.28 -8.61 12.23
CA PRO A 40 -1.48 -8.98 13.39
C PRO A 40 -1.94 -8.22 14.64
N LYS A 41 -2.02 -8.92 15.77
CA LYS A 41 -2.29 -8.29 17.07
C LYS A 41 -1.09 -7.44 17.49
N LEU A 42 -1.36 -6.31 18.13
CA LEU A 42 -0.33 -5.53 18.80
C LEU A 42 0.18 -6.31 20.00
N LYS A 43 1.51 -6.32 20.18
CA LYS A 43 2.16 -6.93 21.36
C LYS A 43 1.96 -6.08 22.61
N SER A 44 1.84 -4.76 22.45
CA SER A 44 1.50 -3.85 23.52
C SER A 44 -0.02 -3.76 23.72
N PRO A 45 -0.50 -3.64 24.97
CA PRO A 45 -1.91 -3.43 25.23
C PRO A 45 -2.37 -2.12 24.60
N ALA A 46 -3.49 -2.16 23.88
CA ALA A 46 -4.12 -0.96 23.36
C ALA A 46 -4.51 -0.04 24.53
N ALA A 47 -4.37 1.28 24.34
CA ALA A 47 -4.88 2.25 25.30
C ALA A 47 -6.40 2.04 25.48
N ARG A 48 -6.89 2.19 26.73
CA ARG A 48 -8.32 2.03 27.05
C ARG A 48 -9.21 3.01 26.27
N VAL A 49 -8.65 4.15 25.89
CA VAL A 49 -9.31 5.18 25.09
C VAL A 49 -8.61 5.23 23.72
N PRO A 50 -9.35 5.02 22.61
CA PRO A 50 -8.79 5.19 21.27
C PRO A 50 -8.28 6.62 21.07
N PRO A 51 -7.09 6.81 20.47
CA PRO A 51 -6.61 8.16 20.16
C PRO A 51 -7.52 8.82 19.12
N GLU A 52 -7.61 10.15 19.21
CA GLU A 52 -8.29 10.96 18.20
C GLU A 52 -7.59 10.78 16.84
N LEU A 53 -8.38 10.47 15.81
CA LEU A 53 -7.86 10.31 14.44
C LEU A 53 -7.62 11.70 13.82
N LYS A 54 -6.38 11.97 13.43
CA LYS A 54 -5.99 13.22 12.76
C LYS A 54 -5.58 12.95 11.32
N TYR A 55 -6.03 13.83 10.43
CA TYR A 55 -5.70 13.80 9.00
C TYR A 55 -4.65 14.87 8.71
N SER A 56 -3.66 14.53 7.90
CA SER A 56 -2.62 15.46 7.45
C SER A 56 -2.15 15.08 6.06
N GLU A 57 -1.88 16.08 5.23
CA GLU A 57 -1.38 15.91 3.87
C GLU A 57 0.08 16.38 3.78
N PHE A 58 0.92 15.57 3.14
CA PHE A 58 2.34 15.86 2.97
C PHE A 58 2.69 15.86 1.48
N LYS A 59 3.01 17.03 0.94
CA LYS A 59 3.44 17.17 -0.45
C LYS A 59 4.92 16.83 -0.58
N LEU A 60 5.25 15.83 -1.40
CA LEU A 60 6.63 15.49 -1.77
C LEU A 60 6.97 16.02 -3.16
N ILE A 61 7.99 16.87 -3.24
CA ILE A 61 8.48 17.40 -4.52
C ILE A 61 9.47 16.44 -5.18
N ARG A 62 9.63 16.56 -6.50
CA ARG A 62 10.52 15.69 -7.31
C ARG A 62 11.95 15.59 -6.75
N LYS A 63 12.51 16.69 -6.22
CA LYS A 63 13.84 16.68 -5.57
C LYS A 63 13.88 15.75 -4.34
N GLN A 64 12.85 15.79 -3.49
CA GLN A 64 12.75 14.92 -2.31
C GLN A 64 12.55 13.46 -2.72
N LEU A 65 11.72 13.20 -3.74
CA LEU A 65 11.53 11.85 -4.29
C LEU A 65 12.83 11.25 -4.82
N ASN A 66 13.59 12.04 -5.59
CA ASN A 66 14.89 11.60 -6.11
C ASN A 66 15.90 11.36 -4.97
N ALA A 67 15.90 12.22 -3.95
CA ALA A 67 16.74 12.03 -2.77
C ALA A 67 16.40 10.73 -2.02
N LEU A 68 15.11 10.38 -1.90
CA LEU A 68 14.68 9.10 -1.32
C LEU A 68 15.15 7.92 -2.17
N LYS A 69 14.95 7.97 -3.48
CA LYS A 69 15.39 6.90 -4.40
C LYS A 69 16.90 6.66 -4.34
N ASN A 70 17.69 7.73 -4.30
CA ASN A 70 19.15 7.64 -4.24
C ASN A 70 19.65 6.95 -2.96
N LYS A 71 18.91 7.06 -1.84
CA LYS A 71 19.23 6.33 -0.59
C LYS A 71 19.04 4.82 -0.69
N CYS A 72 18.28 4.35 -1.68
CA CYS A 72 17.99 2.92 -1.86
C CYS A 72 19.03 2.20 -2.73
N VAL A 73 19.88 2.94 -3.46
CA VAL A 73 20.91 2.37 -4.34
C VAL A 73 22.13 2.01 -3.49
N LYS A 74 22.36 0.71 -3.26
CA LYS A 74 23.59 0.22 -2.61
C LYS A 74 24.69 0.08 -3.67
N GLN A 75 25.93 0.48 -3.33
CA GLN A 75 27.08 0.50 -4.25
C GLN A 75 27.36 -0.86 -4.92
N GLU A 76 27.02 -1.97 -4.27
CA GLU A 76 27.32 -3.33 -4.75
C GLU A 76 26.22 -3.97 -5.60
N LYS A 77 25.01 -3.40 -5.63
CA LYS A 77 23.87 -3.95 -6.40
C LYS A 77 23.10 -2.82 -7.07
N LYS A 78 23.20 -2.73 -8.40
CA LYS A 78 22.43 -1.82 -9.27
C LYS A 78 20.93 -2.20 -9.34
N LYS A 79 20.28 -2.46 -8.21
CA LYS A 79 18.83 -2.66 -8.17
C LYS A 79 18.17 -1.30 -8.00
N SER A 80 17.48 -0.84 -9.04
CA SER A 80 16.62 0.34 -8.95
C SER A 80 15.27 -0.05 -8.36
N TYR A 81 14.63 0.90 -7.68
CA TYR A 81 13.27 0.76 -7.14
C TYR A 81 12.36 1.79 -7.79
N SER A 82 11.11 1.41 -8.01
CA SER A 82 10.06 2.30 -8.51
C SER A 82 9.75 3.41 -7.50
N THR A 83 9.11 4.48 -7.96
CA THR A 83 8.62 5.54 -7.06
C THR A 83 7.65 4.98 -6.02
N PHE A 84 6.77 4.07 -6.44
CA PHE A 84 5.77 3.44 -5.58
C PHE A 84 6.43 2.64 -4.45
N GLU A 85 7.39 1.76 -4.76
CA GLU A 85 8.11 0.95 -3.76
C GLU A 85 8.85 1.83 -2.75
N VAL A 86 9.55 2.87 -3.22
CA VAL A 86 10.31 3.77 -2.32
C VAL A 86 9.37 4.57 -1.40
N LEU A 87 8.28 5.11 -1.95
CA LEU A 87 7.33 5.90 -1.18
C LEU A 87 6.54 5.07 -0.18
N SER A 88 5.99 3.93 -0.61
CA SER A 88 5.27 3.00 0.26
C SER A 88 6.14 2.53 1.43
N SER A 89 7.37 2.12 1.14
CA SER A 89 8.34 1.69 2.17
C SER A 89 8.72 2.84 3.11
N HIS A 90 8.91 4.05 2.58
CA HIS A 90 9.22 5.22 3.40
C HIS A 90 8.07 5.58 4.32
N ALA A 91 6.83 5.62 3.80
CA ALA A 91 5.62 5.86 4.58
C ALA A 91 5.44 4.79 5.66
N TRP A 92 5.62 3.51 5.32
CA TRP A 92 5.55 2.41 6.29
C TRP A 92 6.54 2.59 7.43
N ARG A 93 7.81 2.86 7.11
CA ARG A 93 8.85 3.10 8.11
C ARG A 93 8.53 4.30 9.00
N CYS A 94 8.04 5.41 8.41
CA CYS A 94 7.64 6.59 9.16
C CYS A 94 6.46 6.30 10.08
N LEU A 95 5.46 5.56 9.62
CA LEU A 95 4.29 5.17 10.43
C LEU A 95 4.67 4.23 11.58
N ALA A 96 5.54 3.25 11.34
CA ALA A 96 6.01 2.34 12.38
C ALA A 96 6.75 3.11 13.48
N LYS A 97 7.63 4.05 13.09
CA LYS A 97 8.34 4.93 14.03
C LYS A 97 7.44 5.90 14.77
N ALA A 98 6.49 6.53 14.08
CA ALA A 98 5.57 7.49 14.69
C ALA A 98 4.62 6.83 15.71
N ARG A 99 4.37 5.52 15.54
CA ARG A 99 3.57 4.70 16.47
C ARG A 99 4.41 4.01 17.55
N ASP A 100 5.72 4.23 17.55
CA ASP A 100 6.66 3.61 18.50
C ASP A 100 6.49 2.08 18.59
N LEU A 101 6.36 1.43 17.43
CA LEU A 101 6.19 -0.02 17.37
C LEU A 101 7.52 -0.71 17.73
N PRO A 102 7.49 -1.81 18.50
CA PRO A 102 8.66 -2.65 18.73
C PRO A 102 9.27 -3.15 17.41
N ASP A 103 10.59 -3.34 17.37
CA ASP A 103 11.31 -3.78 16.15
C ASP A 103 10.82 -5.12 15.61
N ASP A 104 10.29 -5.98 16.47
CA ASP A 104 9.78 -7.31 16.14
C ASP A 104 8.24 -7.34 15.98
N GLN A 105 7.56 -6.18 16.02
CA GLN A 105 6.11 -6.06 15.82
C GLN A 105 5.75 -6.27 14.34
N LEU A 106 4.96 -7.30 14.07
CA LEU A 106 4.35 -7.48 12.76
C LEU A 106 3.35 -6.36 12.49
N SER A 107 3.44 -5.75 11.31
CA SER A 107 2.52 -4.71 10.84
C SER A 107 2.20 -4.91 9.37
N THR A 108 1.06 -4.37 8.94
CA THR A 108 0.60 -4.43 7.56
C THR A 108 0.29 -3.01 7.09
N LEU A 109 0.82 -2.63 5.93
CA LEU A 109 0.49 -1.37 5.28
C LEU A 109 -0.54 -1.63 4.17
N TYR A 110 -1.69 -0.97 4.26
CA TYR A 110 -2.69 -0.94 3.20
C TYR A 110 -2.49 0.34 2.39
N ILE A 111 -2.34 0.18 1.07
CA ILE A 111 -2.17 1.28 0.11
C ILE A 111 -3.29 1.14 -0.91
N ALA A 112 -4.07 2.19 -1.08
CA ALA A 112 -5.18 2.27 -2.04
C ALA A 112 -4.77 3.07 -3.28
#